data_AF-A0A932EIV9-F1
#
_entry.id   AF-A0A932EIV9-F1
#
_cell.length_a   1.000
_cell.length_b   1.000
_cell.length_c   1.000
_cell.angle_alpha   90.00
_cell.angle_beta   90.00
_cell.angle_gamma   90.00
#
_symmetry.space_group_name_H-M   'P 1'
#
loop_
_entity.id
_entity.type
_entity.pdbx_description
1 polymer ?
#
loop_
_entity_poly.entity_id
_entity_poly.type
_entity_poly.pdbx_seq_one_letter_code
_entity_poly.pdbx_strand_id
1 'polypeptide(L)'
;GARVAGRRSGGGGRKGGAGLLAILLVLWLVSVLLAPLVSRLLALAVSRKREFLADTSSAQFTRNPAALASALRKIEDAAAPTTTIHRGTAHLCIADPLGRRASFKEGFLADVFGTHPPMAVRIARLKAMAYQYQKTGVIPEAV
;
A
#
# COMPACT_ATOMS: atom_id res chain seq x y z
N GLY A 1 24.08 -2.31 -82.25
CA GLY A 1 23.89 -3.43 -81.32
C GLY A 1 23.25 -2.88 -80.06
N ALA A 2 22.08 -3.38 -79.63
CA ALA A 2 21.88 -4.54 -78.74
C ALA A 2 22.48 -4.31 -77.33
N ARG A 3 21.85 -4.59 -76.18
CA ARG A 3 20.52 -5.08 -75.78
C ARG A 3 20.39 -4.82 -74.26
N VAL A 4 19.15 -4.65 -73.82
CA VAL A 4 18.50 -4.90 -72.52
C VAL A 4 19.24 -5.78 -71.48
N ALA A 5 19.01 -5.44 -70.20
CA ALA A 5 18.82 -6.29 -68.99
C ALA A 5 19.79 -5.93 -67.84
N GLY A 6 19.39 -5.81 -66.58
CA GLY A 6 18.10 -6.09 -65.97
C GLY A 6 18.15 -5.76 -64.46
N ARG A 7 16.96 -5.47 -63.91
CA ARG A 7 16.64 -5.34 -62.49
C ARG A 7 17.31 -6.43 -61.64
N ARG A 8 17.63 -6.10 -60.38
CA ARG A 8 17.26 -6.97 -59.25
C ARG A 8 16.95 -6.16 -57.99
N SER A 9 15.65 -5.92 -57.84
CA SER A 9 14.97 -5.77 -56.56
C SER A 9 15.41 -6.88 -55.61
N GLY A 10 15.87 -6.50 -54.42
CA GLY A 10 16.09 -7.38 -53.28
C GLY A 10 15.29 -6.90 -52.07
N GLY A 11 13.98 -6.68 -52.26
CA GLY A 11 13.04 -6.55 -51.15
C GLY A 11 12.94 -7.88 -50.41
N GLY A 12 13.68 -8.04 -49.31
CA GLY A 12 13.73 -9.26 -48.51
C GLY A 12 13.25 -9.04 -47.08
N GLY A 13 11.98 -9.37 -46.82
CA GLY A 13 11.58 -10.07 -45.58
C GLY A 13 11.55 -9.33 -44.24
N ARG A 14 10.93 -8.14 -44.11
CA ARG A 14 10.61 -7.52 -42.79
C ARG A 14 9.20 -7.87 -42.25
N LYS A 15 8.68 -9.07 -42.52
CA LYS A 15 7.36 -9.47 -42.01
C LYS A 15 7.39 -10.03 -40.58
N GLY A 16 8.53 -10.56 -40.12
CA GLY A 16 8.68 -11.08 -38.74
C GLY A 16 8.94 -10.00 -37.67
N GLY A 17 9.74 -8.99 -37.99
CA GLY A 17 10.09 -7.91 -37.04
C GLY A 17 8.93 -6.94 -36.77
N ALA A 18 8.11 -6.64 -37.78
CA ALA A 18 6.97 -5.73 -37.61
C ALA A 18 5.88 -6.31 -36.68
N GLY A 19 5.63 -7.63 -36.78
CA GLY A 19 4.69 -8.31 -35.89
C GLY A 19 5.19 -8.35 -34.44
N LEU A 20 6.47 -8.65 -34.23
CA LEU A 20 7.08 -8.62 -32.89
C LEU A 20 7.07 -7.20 -32.29
N LEU A 21 7.40 -6.17 -33.08
CA LEU A 21 7.35 -4.78 -32.64
C LEU A 21 5.92 -4.34 -32.29
N ALA A 22 4.92 -4.78 -33.05
CA ALA A 22 3.52 -4.51 -32.74
C ALA A 22 3.09 -5.17 -31.41
N ILE A 23 3.48 -6.43 -31.18
CA ILE A 23 3.20 -7.13 -29.91
C ILE A 23 3.89 -6.42 -28.74
N LEU A 24 5.15 -6.03 -28.90
CA LEU A 24 5.91 -5.31 -27.87
C LEU A 24 5.30 -3.94 -27.56
N LEU A 25 4.82 -3.21 -28.58
CA LEU A 25 4.13 -1.93 -28.38
C LEU A 25 2.82 -2.09 -27.62
N VAL A 26 2.04 -3.13 -27.93
CA VAL A 26 0.80 -3.43 -27.21
C VAL A 26 1.10 -3.81 -25.76
N LEU A 27 2.08 -4.69 -25.52
CA LEU A 27 2.50 -5.05 -24.17
C LEU A 27 3.01 -3.84 -23.38
N TRP A 28 3.80 -2.97 -24.03
CA TRP A 28 4.28 -1.74 -23.42
C TRP A 28 3.13 -0.81 -23.03
N LEU A 29 2.17 -0.59 -23.93
CA LEU A 29 1.01 0.25 -23.67
C LEU A 29 0.15 -0.30 -22.52
N VAL A 30 -0.12 -1.60 -22.51
CA VAL A 30 -0.85 -2.26 -21.42
C VAL A 30 -0.08 -2.13 -20.10
N SER A 31 1.23 -2.32 -20.12
CA SER A 31 2.08 -2.21 -18.94
C SER A 31 2.10 -0.78 -18.38
N VAL A 32 2.16 0.25 -19.23
CA VAL A 32 2.11 1.66 -18.80
C VAL A 32 0.78 1.99 -18.12
N LEU A 33 -0.34 1.41 -18.58
CA LEU A 33 -1.65 1.60 -17.96
C LEU A 33 -1.80 0.84 -16.64
N LEU A 34 -1.26 -0.38 -16.56
CA LEU A 34 -1.34 -1.23 -15.36
C LEU A 34 -0.31 -0.85 -14.28
N ALA A 35 0.87 -0.36 -14.66
CA ALA A 35 1.95 0.01 -13.75
C ALA A 35 1.52 0.94 -12.59
N PRO A 36 0.79 2.04 -12.80
CA PRO A 36 0.36 2.90 -11.70
C PRO A 36 -0.65 2.23 -10.75
N LEU A 37 -1.42 1.26 -11.22
CA LEU A 37 -2.34 0.50 -10.35
C LEU A 37 -1.54 -0.46 -9.45
N VAL A 38 -0.63 -1.23 -10.05
CA VAL A 38 0.23 -2.17 -9.33
C VAL A 38 1.14 -1.43 -8.33
N SER A 39 1.72 -0.29 -8.72
CA SER A 39 2.60 0.49 -7.85
C SER A 39 1.87 1.04 -6.63
N ARG A 40 0.63 1.51 -6.78
CA ARG A 40 -0.21 1.98 -5.67
C ARG A 40 -0.56 0.85 -4.70
N LEU A 41 -0.94 -0.32 -5.22
CA LEU A 41 -1.23 -1.49 -4.38
C LEU A 41 0.00 -1.94 -3.60
N LEU A 42 1.17 -2.01 -4.25
CA LEU A 42 2.44 -2.31 -3.57
C LEU A 42 2.78 -1.26 -2.52
N ALA A 43 2.65 0.03 -2.83
CA ALA A 43 2.91 1.11 -1.89
C ALA A 43 2.01 1.02 -0.66
N LEU A 44 0.72 0.74 -0.83
CA LEU A 44 -0.23 0.52 0.27
C LEU A 44 0.11 -0.72 1.09
N ALA A 45 0.49 -1.83 0.45
CA ALA A 45 0.89 -3.04 1.14
C ALA A 45 2.17 -2.84 1.98
N VAL A 46 3.18 -2.15 1.42
CA VAL A 46 4.42 -1.80 2.13
C VAL A 46 4.13 -0.82 3.27
N SER A 47 3.26 0.18 3.07
CA SER A 47 2.84 1.12 4.12
C SER A 47 2.27 0.37 5.33
N ARG A 48 1.32 -0.55 5.11
CA ARG A 48 0.72 -1.35 6.20
C ARG A 48 1.73 -2.22 6.92
N LYS A 49 2.66 -2.86 6.19
CA LYS A 49 3.73 -3.64 6.82
C LYS A 49 4.61 -2.77 7.70
N ARG A 50 4.99 -1.58 7.23
CA ARG A 50 5.80 -0.62 8.01
C ARG A 50 5.09 -0.16 9.28
N GLU A 51 3.79 0.10 9.23
CA GLU A 51 3.00 0.43 10.42
C GLU A 51 3.02 -0.69 11.47
N PHE A 52 2.86 -1.95 11.05
CA PHE A 52 2.91 -3.07 11.99
C PHE A 52 4.31 -3.30 12.58
N LEU A 53 5.36 -3.11 11.77
CA LEU A 53 6.74 -3.15 12.25
C LEU A 53 6.97 -2.04 13.29
N ALA A 54 6.45 -0.84 13.05
CA ALA A 54 6.56 0.29 13.98
C ALA A 54 5.84 0.01 15.31
N ASP A 55 4.63 -0.53 15.28
CA ASP A 55 3.87 -0.92 16.48
C ASP A 55 4.62 -1.97 17.31
N THR A 56 5.18 -2.98 16.64
CA THR A 56 5.91 -4.07 17.30
C THR A 56 7.22 -3.57 17.89
N SER A 57 7.99 -2.79 17.13
CA SER A 57 9.24 -2.18 17.59
C SER A 57 9.00 -1.24 18.79
N SER A 58 7.91 -0.46 18.76
CA SER A 58 7.52 0.40 19.88
C SER A 58 7.16 -0.41 21.13
N ALA A 59 6.44 -1.54 20.96
CA ALA A 59 6.15 -2.45 22.06
C ALA A 59 7.44 -3.06 22.64
N GLN A 60 8.40 -3.44 21.80
CA GLN A 60 9.70 -3.96 22.24
C GLN A 60 10.51 -2.94 23.04
N PHE A 61 10.57 -1.68 22.57
CA PHE A 61 11.30 -0.61 23.28
C PHE A 61 10.64 -0.22 24.61
N THR A 62 9.31 -0.12 24.63
CA THR A 62 8.57 0.27 25.85
C THR A 62 8.33 -0.87 26.82
N ARG A 63 8.52 -2.12 26.37
CA ARG A 63 8.16 -3.35 27.08
C ARG A 63 6.71 -3.36 27.60
N ASN A 64 5.82 -2.62 26.94
CA ASN A 64 4.45 -2.46 27.41
C ASN A 64 3.42 -2.44 26.25
N PRO A 65 3.20 -3.58 25.59
CA PRO A 65 2.19 -3.69 24.52
C PRO A 65 0.76 -3.37 24.99
N ALA A 66 0.42 -3.64 26.27
CA ALA A 66 -0.90 -3.36 26.82
C ALA A 66 -1.18 -1.86 26.93
N ALA A 67 -0.20 -1.07 27.40
CA ALA A 67 -0.30 0.38 27.44
C ALA A 67 -0.42 0.98 26.03
N LEU A 68 0.32 0.43 25.05
CA LEU A 68 0.23 0.87 23.67
C LEU A 68 -1.18 0.63 23.08
N ALA A 69 -1.77 -0.55 23.34
CA ALA A 69 -3.14 -0.85 22.94
C ALA A 69 -4.18 0.10 23.59
N SER A 70 -3.97 0.44 24.86
CA SER A 70 -4.82 1.40 25.58
C SER A 70 -4.69 2.82 25.03
N ALA A 71 -3.46 3.25 24.70
CA ALA A 71 -3.21 4.56 24.09
C ALA A 71 -3.87 4.68 22.72
N LEU A 72 -3.73 3.68 21.85
CA LEU A 72 -4.40 3.67 20.55
C LEU A 72 -5.92 3.71 20.69
N ARG A 73 -6.48 2.98 21.67
CA ARG A 73 -7.92 3.03 21.93
C ARG A 73 -8.37 4.42 22.39
N LYS A 74 -7.61 5.08 23.25
CA LYS A 74 -7.90 6.48 23.65
C LYS A 74 -7.84 7.44 22.47
N ILE A 75 -6.91 7.24 21.53
CA ILE A 75 -6.82 8.06 20.30
C ILE A 75 -8.03 7.81 19.40
N GLU A 76 -8.44 6.55 19.23
CA GLU A 76 -9.63 6.18 18.47
C GLU A 76 -10.90 6.80 19.06
N ASP A 77 -11.05 6.75 20.38
CA ASP A 77 -12.19 7.30 21.11
C ASP A 77 -12.18 8.84 21.12
N ALA A 78 -10.99 9.47 21.20
CA ALA A 78 -10.82 10.93 21.21
C ALA A 78 -10.90 11.57 19.81
N ALA A 79 -10.88 10.78 18.73
CA ALA A 79 -11.05 11.24 17.35
C ALA A 79 -12.52 11.60 17.06
N ALA A 80 -13.04 12.60 17.78
CA ALA A 80 -14.29 13.26 17.45
C ALA A 80 -14.05 14.21 16.26
N PRO A 81 -14.92 14.20 15.23
CA PRO A 81 -14.81 15.12 14.11
C PRO A 81 -14.85 16.55 14.64
N THR A 82 -13.79 17.31 14.41
CA THR A 82 -13.65 18.66 14.95
C THR A 82 -13.82 19.65 13.81
N THR A 83 -14.79 20.56 13.93
CA THR A 83 -15.11 21.56 12.89
C THR A 83 -14.13 22.74 12.85
N THR A 84 -13.26 22.86 13.86
CA THR A 84 -12.33 23.99 14.02
C THR A 84 -11.00 23.80 13.28
N ILE A 85 -10.66 22.59 12.82
CA ILE A 85 -9.40 22.33 12.12
C ILE A 85 -9.61 22.41 10.60
N HIS A 86 -8.88 23.31 9.96
CA HIS A 86 -8.88 23.44 8.50
C HIS A 86 -8.26 22.22 7.83
N ARG A 87 -8.80 21.80 6.67
CA ARG A 87 -8.25 20.66 5.89
C ARG A 87 -6.76 20.79 5.57
N GLY A 88 -6.27 22.04 5.42
CA GLY A 88 -4.86 22.32 5.17
C GLY A 88 -3.94 21.94 6.32
N THR A 89 -4.40 21.92 7.57
CA THR A 89 -3.61 21.56 8.76
C THR A 89 -3.89 20.13 9.25
N ALA A 90 -4.83 19.41 8.62
CA ALA A 90 -5.19 18.05 9.01
C ALA A 90 -4.01 17.05 8.96
N HIS A 91 -2.99 17.32 8.12
CA HIS A 91 -1.78 16.50 8.03
C HIS A 91 -0.84 16.63 9.25
N LEU A 92 -1.07 17.62 10.12
CA LEU A 92 -0.32 17.80 11.38
C LEU A 92 -0.99 17.08 12.56
N CYS A 93 -2.21 16.58 12.37
CA CYS A 93 -2.98 15.92 13.43
C CYS A 93 -2.58 14.45 13.56
N ILE A 94 -2.53 13.96 14.80
CA ILE A 94 -2.20 12.56 15.13
C ILE A 94 -3.30 11.60 14.64
N ALA A 95 -4.55 12.05 14.65
CA ALA A 95 -5.72 11.35 14.13
C ALA A 95 -6.49 12.26 13.17
N ASP A 96 -7.20 11.67 12.21
CA ASP A 96 -7.93 12.46 11.20
C ASP A 96 -8.99 13.36 11.87
N PRO A 97 -8.82 14.69 11.86
CA PRO A 97 -9.74 15.62 12.51
C PRO A 97 -11.08 15.71 11.76
N LEU A 98 -11.12 15.25 10.51
CA LEU A 98 -12.33 15.21 9.69
C LEU A 98 -13.18 13.97 9.97
N GLY A 99 -12.72 13.08 10.85
CA GLY A 99 -13.49 11.93 11.27
C GLY A 99 -13.73 10.91 10.17
N ARG A 100 -12.84 10.77 9.16
CA ARG A 100 -12.86 9.57 8.30
C ARG A 100 -12.39 8.40 9.14
N ARG A 101 -13.32 7.89 9.94
CA ARG A 101 -13.19 6.58 10.54
C ARG A 101 -13.25 5.63 9.37
N ALA A 102 -12.14 4.99 9.03
CA ALA A 102 -12.16 3.72 8.30
C ALA A 102 -12.87 2.70 9.20
N SER A 103 -14.18 2.89 9.37
CA SER A 103 -15.04 2.01 10.13
C SER A 103 -15.20 0.76 9.30
N PHE A 104 -15.17 -0.40 9.94
CA PHE A 104 -15.60 -1.68 9.38
C PHE A 104 -16.97 -1.65 8.65
N LYS A 105 -17.75 -0.56 8.78
CA LYS A 105 -19.00 -0.30 8.06
C LYS A 105 -18.81 0.19 6.62
N GLU A 106 -17.65 0.73 6.27
CA GLU A 106 -17.31 1.10 4.90
C GLU A 106 -16.61 -0.14 4.33
N GLY A 107 -17.29 -0.91 3.47
CA GLY A 107 -16.89 -2.27 3.09
C GLY A 107 -15.47 -2.42 2.51
N PHE A 108 -15.13 -3.65 2.10
CA PHE A 108 -13.81 -4.09 1.61
C PHE A 108 -13.00 -3.06 0.79
N LEU A 109 -13.66 -2.20 0.01
CA LEU A 109 -13.02 -1.12 -0.75
C LEU A 109 -12.40 0.00 0.12
N ALA A 110 -13.06 0.46 1.19
CA ALA A 110 -12.47 1.47 2.09
C ALA A 110 -11.24 0.91 2.81
N ASP A 111 -11.29 -0.38 3.12
CA ASP A 111 -10.17 -1.12 3.72
C ASP A 111 -9.01 -1.33 2.74
N VAL A 112 -9.26 -1.35 1.43
CA VAL A 112 -8.23 -1.45 0.36
C VAL A 112 -7.62 -0.09 0.02
N PHE A 113 -8.36 1.01 0.10
CA PHE A 113 -7.85 2.37 -0.18
C PHE A 113 -7.33 3.12 1.06
N GLY A 114 -7.46 2.55 2.26
CA GLY A 114 -6.83 3.07 3.47
C GLY A 114 -5.30 3.05 3.38
N THR A 115 -4.66 4.19 3.63
CA THR A 115 -3.19 4.35 3.66
C THR A 115 -2.54 3.67 4.88
N HIS A 116 -3.34 3.37 5.90
CA HIS A 116 -2.96 2.66 7.12
C HIS A 116 -3.96 1.53 7.42
N PRO A 117 -3.54 0.46 8.12
CA PRO A 117 -4.46 -0.58 8.57
C PRO A 117 -5.47 0.00 9.59
N PRO A 118 -6.70 -0.53 9.66
CA PRO A 118 -7.70 -0.06 10.63
C PRO A 118 -7.18 -0.10 12.07
N MET A 119 -7.56 0.91 12.87
CA MET A 119 -7.09 1.05 14.24
C MET A 119 -7.44 -0.17 15.11
N ALA A 120 -8.65 -0.73 14.93
CA ALA A 120 -9.10 -1.94 15.61
C ALA A 120 -8.16 -3.14 15.38
N VAL A 121 -7.61 -3.30 14.17
CA VAL A 121 -6.67 -4.40 13.84
C VAL A 121 -5.35 -4.21 14.58
N ARG A 122 -4.85 -2.97 14.66
CA ARG A 122 -3.64 -2.64 15.41
C ARG A 122 -3.82 -2.92 16.90
N ILE A 123 -4.93 -2.47 17.49
CA ILE A 123 -5.27 -2.72 18.90
C ILE A 123 -5.37 -4.22 19.19
N ALA A 124 -6.04 -4.98 18.31
CA ALA A 124 -6.16 -6.44 18.47
C ALA A 124 -4.80 -7.13 18.45
N ARG A 125 -3.91 -6.73 17.53
CA ARG A 125 -2.55 -7.29 17.43
C ARG A 125 -1.73 -6.96 18.68
N LEU A 126 -1.79 -5.72 19.19
CA LEU A 126 -1.08 -5.33 20.41
C LEU A 126 -1.61 -6.04 21.66
N LYS A 127 -2.91 -6.26 21.76
CA LYS A 127 -3.49 -7.09 22.84
C LYS A 127 -3.01 -8.53 22.75
N ALA A 128 -2.93 -9.10 21.55
CA ALA A 128 -2.37 -10.43 21.35
C ALA A 128 -0.89 -10.47 21.76
N MET A 129 -0.08 -9.47 21.40
CA MET A 129 1.31 -9.36 21.87
C MET A 129 1.41 -9.24 23.39
N ALA A 130 0.52 -8.48 24.03
CA ALA A 130 0.48 -8.35 25.49
C ALA A 130 0.17 -9.68 26.18
N TYR A 131 -0.78 -10.44 25.64
CA TYR A 131 -1.08 -11.78 26.12
C TYR A 131 0.11 -12.73 25.97
N GLN A 132 0.81 -12.69 24.83
CA GLN A 132 2.02 -13.49 24.63
C GLN A 132 3.14 -13.07 25.60
N TYR A 133 3.36 -11.76 25.77
CA TYR A 133 4.36 -11.23 26.70
C TYR A 133 4.10 -11.67 28.14
N GLN A 134 2.83 -11.69 28.58
CA GLN A 134 2.46 -12.20 29.90
C GLN A 134 2.76 -13.70 30.05
N LYS A 135 2.64 -14.48 28.97
CA LYS A 135 2.87 -15.93 28.97
C LYS A 135 4.35 -16.31 28.89
N THR A 136 5.13 -15.62 28.05
CA THR A 136 6.51 -16.00 27.72
C THR A 136 7.56 -15.08 28.33
N GLY A 137 7.17 -13.90 28.82
CA GLY A 137 8.10 -12.85 29.24
C GLY A 137 8.84 -12.18 28.07
N VAL A 138 8.52 -12.54 26.82
CA VAL A 138 9.22 -12.06 25.62
C VAL A 138 8.20 -11.49 24.63
N ILE A 139 8.49 -10.31 24.10
CA ILE A 139 7.65 -9.67 23.08
C ILE A 139 8.01 -10.31 21.72
N PRO A 140 7.03 -10.85 20.97
CA PRO A 140 7.30 -11.50 19.71
C PRO A 140 7.89 -10.53 18.68
N GLU A 141 8.85 -11.02 17.91
CA GLU A 141 9.46 -10.32 16.78
C GLU A 141 8.40 -10.02 15.70
N ALA A 142 8.62 -8.95 14.95
CA ALA A 142 7.72 -8.56 13.89
C ALA A 142 7.91 -9.48 12.67
N VAL A 143 6.91 -10.32 12.39
CA VAL A 143 6.82 -11.13 11.14
C VAL A 143 6.13 -10.33 10.05
#